data_AF-A0AB38JDS1-F1
#
_entry.id   AF-A0AB38JDS1-F1
#
_cell.length_a   1.000
_cell.length_b   1.000
_cell.length_c   1.000
_cell.angle_alpha   90.00
_cell.angle_beta   90.00
_cell.angle_gamma   90.00
#
_symmetry.space_group_name_H-M   'P 1'
#
loop_
_entity.id
_entity.type
_entity.pdbx_description
1 polymer ?
#
loop_
_entity_poly.entity_id
_entity_poly.type
_entity_poly.pdbx_seq_one_letter_code
_entity_poly.pdbx_strand_id
1 'polypeptide(L)'
;MSASGARPPASDSRRLLLASGAGVLLGAGAGAAAGALTGRTGPAPVQVISRPAGTSRIVDVHDHLDESLPAGAARDTAAWQAALAAAAVPEDGVDPAEHHAVVTAPGGSFVVDETLSWDARVSIEGRCEIRYVGTGPALQTVGPVLQSSAAGYTRQHQTVLSDLHLIGNGSNTGIAVSAPSHLREPGPKPAYLSFANVVARSFDTAVELGSHAYLLEFRSCSFQGNRVGVVAVEDAVDSGERIAFQGCDLTSNTESALQIHGDQEFFVDQCSFDTFSTNQGRAVTISRGQAHFSHCHFEMQVPDNHGWFELDGWGALLSLTDCRFLVRARKEVDGDAERGLIQFSGAGGQRAVVRGGQFQGGNSRLPFLARGDGVLTISDTSALPSTALRFHAAERIRGVLDPHGSRSVLADDWTAEGGASVAAGDSPIAGLRALAVEDGSGSGAVHLFVPIAAGARVLASLDALYEGSGSVAIDLGFSTARRADGLGRDWYSVTDVSARDSFAGVRLDDAYSLPAPEWAVCAVLRVRTDGMAAGDRLHLRDLRVSRL
;
A
#
# COMPACT_ATOMS: atom_id res chain seq x y z
N MET A 1 -34.09 9.37 -39.35
CA MET A 1 -34.59 9.14 -37.98
C MET A 1 -33.54 9.69 -37.03
N SER A 2 -33.81 10.88 -36.47
CA SER A 2 -32.91 11.60 -35.57
C SER A 2 -33.27 11.27 -34.12
N ALA A 3 -32.33 10.71 -33.36
CA ALA A 3 -32.49 10.51 -31.93
C ALA A 3 -31.71 11.58 -31.18
N SER A 4 -32.44 12.53 -30.60
CA SER A 4 -31.99 13.52 -29.65
C SER A 4 -31.64 12.87 -28.32
N GLY A 5 -30.35 12.80 -27.98
CA GLY A 5 -29.88 12.50 -26.62
C GLY A 5 -29.93 13.76 -25.75
N ALA A 6 -30.60 13.67 -24.60
CA ALA A 6 -30.76 14.75 -23.65
C ALA A 6 -29.41 15.23 -23.09
N ARG A 7 -29.20 16.55 -23.10
CA ARG A 7 -28.10 17.22 -22.37
C ARG A 7 -28.43 17.26 -20.87
N PRO A 8 -27.47 16.99 -19.96
CA PRO A 8 -27.64 17.28 -18.55
C PRO A 8 -27.63 18.81 -18.32
N PRO A 9 -28.37 19.32 -17.31
CA PRO A 9 -28.53 20.75 -17.11
C PRO A 9 -27.25 21.39 -16.56
N ALA A 10 -27.01 22.64 -16.98
CA ALA A 10 -26.01 23.52 -16.40
C ALA A 10 -26.32 23.75 -14.91
N SER A 11 -25.40 23.35 -14.04
CA SER A 11 -25.49 23.59 -12.60
C SER A 11 -24.77 24.90 -12.24
N ASP A 12 -25.45 26.02 -12.47
CA ASP A 12 -25.14 27.26 -11.78
C ASP A 12 -25.77 27.24 -10.37
N SER A 13 -24.97 27.68 -9.39
CA SER A 13 -25.40 28.20 -8.09
C SER A 13 -26.09 27.23 -7.11
N ARG A 14 -25.30 26.47 -6.35
CA ARG A 14 -25.65 26.03 -4.97
C ARG A 14 -24.39 25.57 -4.21
N ARG A 15 -23.67 26.50 -3.59
CA ARG A 15 -22.67 26.22 -2.54
C ARG A 15 -22.82 27.20 -1.38
N LEU A 16 -23.83 26.92 -0.58
CA LEU A 16 -23.97 27.43 0.78
C LEU A 16 -24.80 26.40 1.56
N LEU A 17 -24.21 25.22 1.75
CA LEU A 17 -24.65 24.13 2.63
C LEU A 17 -23.72 22.93 2.41
N LEU A 18 -22.50 22.97 2.96
CA LEU A 18 -21.66 21.78 3.20
C LEU A 18 -20.46 22.08 4.13
N ALA A 19 -20.56 23.08 5.01
CA ALA A 19 -19.55 23.38 6.04
C ALA A 19 -20.14 23.53 7.46
N SER A 20 -21.42 23.22 7.66
CA SER A 20 -22.08 23.30 8.96
C SER A 20 -23.11 22.17 9.07
N GLY A 21 -22.63 20.96 9.35
CA GLY A 21 -23.47 19.77 9.45
C GLY A 21 -22.79 18.54 10.04
N ALA A 22 -21.71 18.72 10.80
CA ALA A 22 -21.07 17.66 11.59
C ALA A 22 -20.92 18.17 13.03
N GLY A 23 -22.05 18.28 13.72
CA GLY A 23 -22.12 18.80 15.08
C GLY A 23 -23.42 18.39 15.75
N VAL A 24 -23.32 17.35 16.59
CA VAL A 24 -24.21 17.01 17.70
C VAL A 24 -25.57 16.39 17.36
N LEU A 25 -25.64 15.06 17.52
CA LEU A 25 -26.74 14.43 18.27
C LEU A 25 -26.18 13.23 19.07
N LEU A 26 -26.23 13.41 20.39
CA LEU A 26 -25.80 12.55 21.48
C LEU A 26 -26.85 11.48 21.84
N GLY A 27 -26.37 10.34 22.36
CA GLY A 27 -27.06 9.44 23.31
C GLY A 27 -27.86 8.31 22.66
N ALA A 28 -27.73 7.03 23.04
CA ALA A 28 -27.20 6.36 24.22
C ALA A 28 -26.88 4.88 23.85
N GLY A 29 -26.00 4.13 24.49
CA GLY A 29 -25.19 4.37 25.66
C GLY A 29 -24.32 3.16 26.01
N ALA A 30 -23.31 3.47 26.81
CA ALA A 30 -22.66 2.64 27.84
C ALA A 30 -22.07 1.26 27.47
N GLY A 31 -20.73 1.21 27.45
CA GLY A 31 -20.00 0.05 27.96
C GLY A 31 -18.64 -0.16 27.33
N ALA A 32 -17.62 0.60 27.80
CA ALA A 32 -16.25 0.13 28.06
C ALA A 32 -15.20 1.23 27.83
N ALA A 33 -15.01 2.09 28.82
CA ALA A 33 -13.69 2.63 29.12
C ALA A 33 -13.71 3.25 30.53
N ALA A 34 -12.88 2.69 31.42
CA ALA A 34 -12.16 3.35 32.53
C ALA A 34 -12.10 2.45 33.77
N GLY A 35 -11.32 1.39 33.68
CA GLY A 35 -10.66 0.76 34.83
C GLY A 35 -9.17 0.93 34.63
N ALA A 36 -8.64 2.06 35.10
CA ALA A 36 -7.23 2.39 35.02
C ALA A 36 -6.39 1.49 35.95
N LEU A 37 -5.11 1.34 35.56
CA LEU A 37 -3.97 1.17 36.48
C LEU A 37 -3.97 -0.11 37.32
N THR A 38 -3.40 -1.17 36.77
CA THR A 38 -2.25 -1.94 37.30
C THR A 38 -2.22 -3.32 36.65
N GLY A 39 -1.17 -3.60 35.86
CA GLY A 39 -0.96 -4.95 35.35
C GLY A 39 -0.24 -4.96 34.01
N ARG A 40 1.08 -5.14 34.06
CA ARG A 40 1.96 -5.67 33.00
C ARG A 40 1.23 -6.01 31.68
N THR A 41 1.34 -5.13 30.69
CA THR A 41 1.20 -5.52 29.28
C THR A 41 2.43 -6.33 28.91
N GLY A 42 2.40 -7.62 29.25
CA GLY A 42 3.22 -8.59 28.53
C GLY A 42 2.82 -8.58 27.05
N PRO A 43 3.68 -9.10 26.15
CA PRO A 43 3.26 -9.37 24.78
C PRO A 43 1.95 -10.14 24.80
N ALA A 44 1.03 -9.83 23.87
CA ALA A 44 -0.19 -10.58 23.69
C ALA A 44 0.15 -12.08 23.77
N PRO A 45 -0.55 -12.87 24.61
CA PRO A 45 -0.22 -14.27 24.75
C PRO A 45 -0.21 -14.88 23.34
N VAL A 46 0.90 -15.52 22.98
CA VAL A 46 0.96 -16.41 21.81
C VAL A 46 -0.26 -17.30 21.95
N GLN A 47 -1.28 -17.07 21.12
CA GLN A 47 -2.39 -17.99 21.04
C GLN A 47 -1.78 -19.27 20.49
N VAL A 48 -1.49 -20.19 21.39
CA VAL A 48 -1.26 -21.59 21.06
C VAL A 48 -2.45 -21.97 20.21
N ILE A 49 -2.23 -22.28 18.93
CA ILE A 49 -3.25 -22.87 18.10
C ILE A 49 -3.64 -24.15 18.83
N SER A 50 -4.76 -24.11 19.53
CA SER A 50 -5.21 -25.22 20.35
C SER A 50 -5.60 -26.33 19.39
N ARG A 51 -4.83 -27.42 19.39
CA ARG A 51 -5.22 -28.64 18.69
C ARG A 51 -6.65 -28.97 19.11
N PRO A 52 -7.59 -29.17 18.17
CA PRO A 52 -8.94 -29.54 18.55
C PRO A 52 -8.88 -30.81 19.40
N ALA A 53 -9.64 -30.83 20.49
CA ALA A 53 -9.84 -32.05 21.26
C ALA A 53 -10.45 -33.12 20.34
N GLY A 54 -9.75 -34.23 20.13
CA GLY A 54 -10.24 -35.35 19.32
C GLY A 54 -9.40 -35.79 18.12
N THR A 55 -8.16 -35.30 17.93
CA THR A 55 -7.26 -35.87 16.89
C THR A 55 -6.83 -37.29 17.29
N SER A 56 -7.45 -38.33 16.73
CA SER A 56 -7.10 -39.73 17.01
C SER A 56 -5.88 -40.22 16.22
N ARG A 57 -5.68 -39.73 14.98
CA ARG A 57 -4.68 -40.28 14.07
C ARG A 57 -3.46 -39.37 13.86
N ILE A 58 -2.31 -39.88 14.23
CA ILE A 58 -0.98 -39.32 13.94
C ILE A 58 -0.27 -40.28 12.98
N VAL A 59 0.29 -39.75 11.90
CA VAL A 59 1.06 -40.51 10.90
C VAL A 59 2.47 -39.91 10.85
N ASP A 60 3.49 -40.69 11.21
CA ASP A 60 4.88 -40.23 11.17
C ASP A 60 5.51 -40.55 9.80
N VAL A 61 6.14 -39.57 9.16
CA VAL A 61 6.86 -39.76 7.89
C VAL A 61 7.97 -40.80 8.03
N HIS A 62 8.60 -40.92 9.19
CA HIS A 62 9.67 -41.88 9.43
C HIS A 62 9.20 -43.34 9.35
N ASP A 63 7.92 -43.62 9.67
CA ASP A 63 7.33 -44.96 9.56
C ASP A 63 7.19 -45.41 8.09
N HIS A 64 7.31 -44.47 7.15
CA HIS A 64 7.19 -44.70 5.71
C HIS A 64 8.53 -44.64 4.97
N LEU A 65 9.66 -44.51 5.68
CA LEU A 65 10.99 -44.54 5.09
C LEU A 65 11.37 -45.97 4.67
N ASP A 66 11.48 -46.22 3.38
CA ASP A 66 12.01 -47.49 2.87
C ASP A 66 13.55 -47.53 3.02
N GLU A 67 14.04 -48.32 3.97
CA GLU A 67 15.48 -48.50 4.21
C GLU A 67 16.20 -49.27 3.08
N SER A 68 15.45 -49.93 2.19
CA SER A 68 16.03 -50.58 1.01
C SER A 68 16.41 -49.60 -0.11
N LEU A 69 15.84 -48.39 -0.09
CA LEU A 69 16.20 -47.32 -1.00
C LEU A 69 17.39 -46.51 -0.46
N PRO A 70 18.31 -46.05 -1.33
CA PRO A 70 19.36 -45.14 -0.91
C PRO A 70 18.77 -43.83 -0.40
N ALA A 71 19.39 -43.24 0.63
CA ALA A 71 19.01 -41.92 1.11
C ALA A 71 19.11 -40.88 -0.01
N GLY A 72 18.07 -40.05 -0.16
CA GLY A 72 17.96 -39.07 -1.23
C GLY A 72 16.52 -38.84 -1.66
N ALA A 73 16.36 -38.05 -2.72
CA ALA A 73 15.07 -37.47 -3.09
C ALA A 73 13.96 -38.51 -3.30
N ALA A 74 14.20 -39.54 -4.10
CA ALA A 74 13.20 -40.58 -4.36
C ALA A 74 12.67 -41.28 -3.10
N ARG A 75 13.54 -41.57 -2.12
CA ARG A 75 13.17 -42.22 -0.86
C ARG A 75 12.31 -41.29 0.00
N ASP A 76 12.78 -40.07 0.18
CA ASP A 76 12.15 -39.08 1.06
C ASP A 76 10.81 -38.60 0.46
N THR A 77 10.76 -38.35 -0.86
CA THR A 77 9.53 -38.05 -1.60
C THR A 77 8.50 -39.16 -1.41
N ALA A 78 8.88 -40.43 -1.62
CA ALA A 78 7.96 -41.56 -1.47
C ALA A 78 7.44 -41.70 -0.03
N ALA A 79 8.29 -41.48 0.98
CA ALA A 79 7.89 -41.53 2.39
C ALA A 79 6.88 -40.43 2.73
N TRP A 80 7.13 -39.19 2.29
CA TRP A 80 6.20 -38.07 2.49
C TRP A 80 4.86 -38.31 1.78
N GLN A 81 4.89 -38.73 0.52
CA GLN A 81 3.68 -39.03 -0.25
C GLN A 81 2.86 -40.16 0.42
N ALA A 82 3.53 -41.22 0.89
CA ALA A 82 2.88 -42.32 1.60
C ALA A 82 2.25 -41.88 2.92
N ALA A 83 2.95 -41.05 3.71
CA ALA A 83 2.43 -40.52 4.97
C ALA A 83 1.21 -39.62 4.75
N LEU A 84 1.27 -38.70 3.77
CA LEU A 84 0.14 -37.83 3.40
C LEU A 84 -1.05 -38.63 2.90
N ALA A 85 -0.81 -39.62 2.04
CA ALA A 85 -1.86 -40.51 1.54
C ALA A 85 -2.51 -41.33 2.67
N ALA A 86 -1.70 -41.88 3.59
CA ALA A 86 -2.21 -42.62 4.74
C ALA A 86 -3.05 -41.73 5.66
N ALA A 87 -2.60 -40.49 5.92
CA ALA A 87 -3.32 -39.52 6.74
C ALA A 87 -4.63 -39.05 6.11
N ALA A 88 -4.75 -39.04 4.77
CA ALA A 88 -5.97 -38.64 4.07
C ALA A 88 -7.10 -39.69 4.13
N VAL A 89 -6.79 -40.94 4.49
CA VAL A 89 -7.79 -42.03 4.60
C VAL A 89 -8.59 -41.88 5.90
N PRO A 90 -9.92 -41.73 5.85
CA PRO A 90 -10.78 -41.71 7.04
C PRO A 90 -10.67 -43.01 7.83
N GLU A 91 -10.72 -42.92 9.17
CA GLU A 91 -10.84 -44.10 10.03
C GLU A 91 -12.20 -44.78 9.82
N ASP A 92 -12.26 -46.10 10.03
CA ASP A 92 -13.50 -46.86 9.91
C ASP A 92 -14.59 -46.29 10.83
N GLY A 93 -15.73 -45.93 10.23
CA GLY A 93 -16.86 -45.34 10.95
C GLY A 93 -16.79 -43.82 11.16
N VAL A 94 -15.75 -43.15 10.67
CA VAL A 94 -15.67 -41.68 10.61
C VAL A 94 -16.20 -41.18 9.26
N ASP A 95 -17.11 -40.20 9.28
CA ASP A 95 -17.57 -39.54 8.06
C ASP A 95 -16.36 -38.89 7.36
N PRO A 96 -16.10 -39.15 6.07
CA PRO A 96 -15.02 -38.49 5.33
C PRO A 96 -15.06 -36.95 5.44
N ALA A 97 -16.24 -36.34 5.57
CA ALA A 97 -16.37 -34.89 5.75
C ALA A 97 -15.92 -34.41 7.14
N GLU A 98 -15.88 -35.29 8.14
CA GLU A 98 -15.47 -35.01 9.51
C GLU A 98 -14.04 -35.47 9.85
N HIS A 99 -13.38 -36.15 8.91
CA HIS A 99 -12.03 -36.67 9.07
C HIS A 99 -11.00 -35.56 9.31
N HIS A 100 -10.09 -35.79 10.26
CA HIS A 100 -8.91 -34.96 10.49
C HIS A 100 -7.76 -35.83 11.01
N ALA A 101 -6.57 -35.64 10.45
CA ALA A 101 -5.35 -36.35 10.86
C ALA A 101 -4.16 -35.39 10.93
N VAL A 102 -3.07 -35.83 11.57
CA VAL A 102 -1.82 -35.06 11.63
C VAL A 102 -0.69 -35.89 11.05
N VAL A 103 0.04 -35.33 10.09
CA VAL A 103 1.33 -35.87 9.63
C VAL A 103 2.45 -35.21 10.44
N THR A 104 3.33 -36.01 11.02
CA THR A 104 4.48 -35.55 11.80
C THR A 104 5.79 -35.99 11.15
N ALA A 105 6.85 -35.19 11.26
CA ALA A 105 8.18 -35.56 10.79
C ALA A 105 9.29 -35.10 11.75
N PRO A 106 9.26 -35.52 13.03
CA PRO A 106 10.09 -34.92 14.08
C PRO A 106 11.60 -35.07 13.80
N GLY A 107 12.26 -33.93 13.53
CA GLY A 107 13.69 -33.89 13.25
C GLY A 107 14.05 -34.43 11.86
N GLY A 108 15.16 -33.93 11.30
CA GLY A 108 15.65 -34.36 9.99
C GLY A 108 15.63 -33.28 8.92
N SER A 109 16.33 -33.56 7.83
CA SER A 109 16.31 -32.80 6.58
C SER A 109 16.01 -33.80 5.47
N PHE A 110 14.90 -33.56 4.77
CA PHE A 110 14.39 -34.40 3.69
C PHE A 110 14.66 -33.71 2.36
N VAL A 111 15.07 -34.46 1.34
CA VAL A 111 15.15 -33.94 -0.03
C VAL A 111 13.91 -34.40 -0.78
N VAL A 112 13.16 -33.50 -1.40
CA VAL A 112 11.95 -33.89 -2.16
C VAL A 112 12.06 -33.37 -3.59
N ASP A 113 11.73 -34.19 -4.57
CA ASP A 113 11.84 -33.90 -6.01
C ASP A 113 10.50 -33.88 -6.76
N GLU A 114 9.39 -34.23 -6.08
CA GLU A 114 8.04 -34.16 -6.62
C GLU A 114 7.10 -33.35 -5.70
N THR A 115 6.04 -32.78 -6.27
CA THR A 115 5.02 -32.06 -5.50
C THR A 115 4.36 -32.98 -4.47
N LEU A 116 4.34 -32.55 -3.21
CA LEU A 116 3.60 -33.20 -2.14
C LEU A 116 2.15 -32.72 -2.15
N SER A 117 1.24 -33.65 -2.47
CA SER A 117 -0.20 -33.38 -2.50
C SER A 117 -0.77 -33.39 -1.08
N TRP A 118 -1.23 -32.23 -0.62
CA TRP A 118 -1.67 -31.98 0.74
C TRP A 118 -3.20 -31.88 0.84
N ASP A 119 -3.85 -32.87 1.47
CA ASP A 119 -5.28 -32.78 1.75
C ASP A 119 -5.59 -31.68 2.78
N ALA A 120 -6.47 -30.74 2.46
CA ALA A 120 -6.83 -29.61 3.33
C ALA A 120 -7.51 -30.00 4.66
N ARG A 121 -7.77 -31.29 4.92
CA ARG A 121 -8.23 -31.84 6.21
C ARG A 121 -7.11 -32.42 7.08
N VAL A 122 -5.90 -32.53 6.53
CA VAL A 122 -4.73 -33.12 7.19
C VAL A 122 -3.83 -32.00 7.68
N SER A 123 -3.57 -31.92 8.97
CA SER A 123 -2.55 -31.03 9.49
C SER A 123 -1.15 -31.60 9.27
N ILE A 124 -0.15 -30.73 9.13
CA ILE A 124 1.26 -31.11 9.05
C ILE A 124 2.01 -30.41 10.20
N GLU A 125 2.66 -31.19 11.05
CA GLU A 125 3.59 -30.71 12.09
C GLU A 125 5.00 -31.19 11.71
N GLY A 126 5.71 -30.36 10.95
CA GLY A 126 6.96 -30.72 10.31
C GLY A 126 8.09 -30.97 11.31
N ARG A 127 8.38 -30.01 12.18
CA ARG A 127 9.62 -29.94 13.01
C ARG A 127 10.86 -30.43 12.26
N CYS A 128 10.96 -30.08 10.98
CA CYS A 128 11.97 -30.56 10.04
C CYS A 128 12.24 -29.56 8.93
N GLU A 129 13.24 -29.89 8.12
CA GLU A 129 13.55 -29.19 6.88
C GLU A 129 13.18 -30.07 5.67
N ILE A 130 12.56 -29.47 4.65
CA ILE A 130 12.35 -30.07 3.34
C ILE A 130 13.08 -29.22 2.31
N ARG A 131 14.10 -29.80 1.67
CA ARG A 131 14.79 -29.21 0.53
C ARG A 131 14.15 -29.70 -0.76
N TYR A 132 13.40 -28.81 -1.43
CA TYR A 132 12.70 -29.11 -2.66
C TYR A 132 13.60 -28.86 -3.89
N VAL A 133 13.88 -29.93 -4.64
CA VAL A 133 14.71 -29.90 -5.86
C VAL A 133 13.90 -30.13 -7.14
N GLY A 134 12.59 -30.35 -7.02
CA GLY A 134 11.67 -30.54 -8.13
C GLY A 134 11.28 -29.24 -8.85
N THR A 135 10.37 -29.38 -9.81
CA THR A 135 9.72 -28.28 -10.54
C THR A 135 8.31 -28.04 -10.02
N GLY A 136 7.79 -26.81 -10.10
CA GLY A 136 6.44 -26.48 -9.60
C GLY A 136 6.40 -26.30 -8.07
N PRO A 137 5.25 -26.52 -7.40
CA PRO A 137 5.12 -26.35 -5.96
C PRO A 137 5.69 -27.52 -5.16
N ALA A 138 6.36 -27.25 -4.03
CA ALA A 138 6.80 -28.29 -3.09
C ALA A 138 5.61 -28.92 -2.36
N LEU A 139 4.66 -28.09 -1.90
CA LEU A 139 3.39 -28.51 -1.31
C LEU A 139 2.25 -27.90 -2.11
N GLN A 140 1.24 -28.69 -2.46
CA GLN A 140 0.04 -28.21 -3.13
C GLN A 140 -1.20 -28.77 -2.46
N THR A 141 -2.16 -27.91 -2.14
CA THR A 141 -3.45 -28.36 -1.61
C THR A 141 -4.18 -29.23 -2.63
N VAL A 142 -4.68 -30.38 -2.18
CA VAL A 142 -5.56 -31.27 -2.93
C VAL A 142 -6.78 -31.62 -2.05
N GLY A 143 -7.78 -32.27 -2.62
CA GLY A 143 -8.74 -33.03 -1.82
C GLY A 143 -10.05 -32.32 -1.43
N PRO A 144 -11.04 -33.09 -0.97
CA PRO A 144 -12.37 -33.12 -1.56
C PRO A 144 -13.42 -32.56 -0.63
N VAL A 145 -13.20 -31.38 -0.02
CA VAL A 145 -14.31 -30.72 0.70
C VAL A 145 -15.32 -30.24 -0.34
N LEU A 146 -16.12 -31.19 -0.81
CA LEU A 146 -17.25 -31.00 -1.69
C LEU A 146 -18.30 -30.31 -0.84
N GLN A 147 -18.47 -29.02 -1.09
CA GLN A 147 -19.54 -28.24 -0.50
C GLN A 147 -20.89 -28.83 -0.96
N SER A 148 -21.47 -29.74 -0.18
CA SER A 148 -22.78 -30.33 -0.44
C SER A 148 -23.93 -29.51 0.16
N SER A 149 -23.62 -28.59 1.09
CA SER A 149 -24.55 -27.63 1.67
C SER A 149 -23.86 -26.33 2.07
N ALA A 150 -24.64 -25.28 2.33
CA ALA A 150 -24.14 -23.97 2.77
C ALA A 150 -23.35 -24.01 4.11
N ALA A 151 -23.42 -25.12 4.86
CA ALA A 151 -22.76 -25.32 6.15
C ALA A 151 -21.46 -26.17 6.08
N GLY A 152 -20.97 -26.54 4.89
CA GLY A 152 -19.91 -27.55 4.70
C GLY A 152 -18.47 -27.19 5.10
N TYR A 153 -18.23 -26.09 5.83
CA TYR A 153 -16.88 -25.59 6.14
C TYR A 153 -16.32 -26.06 7.50
N THR A 154 -16.96 -27.04 8.14
CA THR A 154 -16.89 -27.19 9.60
C THR A 154 -15.58 -27.74 10.16
N ARG A 155 -14.52 -28.05 9.40
CA ARG A 155 -13.23 -28.50 10.01
C ARG A 155 -11.93 -28.02 9.38
N GLN A 156 -11.93 -27.42 8.18
CA GLN A 156 -10.66 -26.85 7.65
C GLN A 156 -10.08 -25.76 8.57
N HIS A 157 -10.93 -25.12 9.39
CA HIS A 157 -10.53 -24.20 10.46
C HIS A 157 -9.62 -24.83 11.52
N GLN A 158 -9.49 -26.16 11.54
CA GLN A 158 -8.64 -26.92 12.45
C GLN A 158 -7.32 -27.36 11.78
N THR A 159 -7.23 -27.24 10.46
CA THR A 159 -6.07 -27.68 9.69
C THR A 159 -4.94 -26.67 9.81
N VAL A 160 -3.77 -27.16 10.23
CA VAL A 160 -2.58 -26.34 10.44
C VAL A 160 -1.39 -26.92 9.68
N LEU A 161 -0.65 -26.08 8.96
CA LEU A 161 0.72 -26.36 8.53
C LEU A 161 1.67 -25.66 9.51
N SER A 162 2.49 -26.42 10.23
CA SER A 162 3.29 -25.88 11.32
C SER A 162 4.72 -26.42 11.45
N ASP A 163 5.59 -25.57 12.00
CA ASP A 163 6.97 -25.87 12.37
C ASP A 163 7.81 -26.48 11.23
N LEU A 164 7.63 -26.00 10.00
CA LEU A 164 8.24 -26.57 8.79
C LEU A 164 9.16 -25.56 8.10
N HIS A 165 10.35 -26.01 7.71
CA HIS A 165 11.29 -25.22 6.92
C HIS A 165 11.38 -25.76 5.48
N LEU A 166 10.79 -25.03 4.54
CA LEU A 166 10.83 -25.30 3.11
C LEU A 166 11.96 -24.50 2.45
N ILE A 167 12.78 -25.18 1.65
CA ILE A 167 13.89 -24.57 0.92
C ILE A 167 13.80 -24.94 -0.56
N GLY A 168 13.65 -23.93 -1.41
CA GLY A 168 13.62 -24.10 -2.86
C GLY A 168 14.99 -24.03 -3.52
N ASN A 169 14.98 -24.00 -4.86
CA ASN A 169 16.17 -23.87 -5.71
C ASN A 169 16.25 -22.52 -6.46
N GLY A 170 15.35 -21.59 -6.14
CA GLY A 170 15.23 -20.25 -6.73
C GLY A 170 14.30 -20.17 -7.95
N SER A 171 13.76 -21.29 -8.42
CA SER A 171 12.92 -21.36 -9.64
C SER A 171 11.56 -22.04 -9.42
N ASN A 172 11.36 -22.65 -8.26
CA ASN A 172 10.17 -23.41 -7.91
C ASN A 172 9.24 -22.63 -6.97
N THR A 173 8.04 -23.16 -6.71
CA THR A 173 7.08 -22.59 -5.77
C THR A 173 7.16 -23.35 -4.44
N GLY A 174 7.03 -22.66 -3.31
CA GLY A 174 7.01 -23.31 -2.00
C GLY A 174 5.68 -24.02 -1.75
N ILE A 175 4.65 -23.22 -1.47
CA ILE A 175 3.31 -23.71 -1.14
C ILE A 175 2.31 -23.14 -2.14
N ALA A 176 1.51 -23.99 -2.77
CA ALA A 176 0.37 -23.57 -3.60
C ALA A 176 -0.94 -23.92 -2.89
N VAL A 177 -1.72 -22.89 -2.56
CA VAL A 177 -3.08 -23.02 -2.01
C VAL A 177 -4.05 -22.71 -3.14
N SER A 178 -4.62 -23.75 -3.73
CA SER A 178 -5.53 -23.63 -4.87
C SER A 178 -6.37 -24.89 -5.09
N ALA A 179 -7.45 -24.72 -5.84
CA ALA A 179 -8.25 -25.81 -6.38
C ALA A 179 -8.73 -25.46 -7.81
N PRO A 180 -9.19 -26.45 -8.61
CA PRO A 180 -9.79 -26.18 -9.91
C PRO A 180 -10.94 -25.17 -9.81
N SER A 181 -10.92 -24.14 -10.66
CA SER A 181 -11.89 -23.04 -10.63
C SER A 181 -13.33 -23.50 -10.89
N HIS A 182 -14.25 -23.16 -9.98
CA HIS A 182 -15.69 -23.33 -10.15
C HIS A 182 -16.45 -22.24 -9.37
N LEU A 183 -17.74 -22.00 -9.63
CA LEU A 183 -18.52 -20.98 -8.87
C LEU A 183 -19.72 -21.55 -8.13
N ARG A 184 -20.38 -22.54 -8.73
CA ARG A 184 -21.68 -23.07 -8.24
C ARG A 184 -21.70 -24.59 -8.12
N GLU A 185 -20.67 -25.24 -8.65
CA GLU A 185 -20.56 -26.68 -8.59
C GLU A 185 -19.95 -27.09 -7.25
N PRO A 186 -20.34 -28.23 -6.67
CA PRO A 186 -19.60 -28.80 -5.56
C PRO A 186 -18.18 -29.10 -6.03
N GLY A 187 -17.19 -28.56 -5.31
CA GLY A 187 -15.79 -28.76 -5.63
C GLY A 187 -14.93 -28.47 -4.41
N PRO A 188 -13.65 -28.88 -4.45
CA PRO A 188 -12.72 -28.65 -3.35
C PRO A 188 -12.46 -27.16 -3.17
N LYS A 189 -12.48 -26.68 -1.93
CA LYS A 189 -12.17 -25.29 -1.58
C LYS A 189 -11.16 -25.25 -0.44
N PRO A 190 -9.86 -24.99 -0.69
CA PRO A 190 -8.86 -24.87 0.38
C PRO A 190 -9.00 -23.51 1.07
N ALA A 191 -9.79 -23.47 2.15
CA ALA A 191 -10.04 -22.27 2.92
C ALA A 191 -9.81 -22.51 4.41
N TYR A 192 -9.85 -21.45 5.23
CA TYR A 192 -9.75 -21.56 6.70
C TYR A 192 -8.45 -22.18 7.23
N LEU A 193 -7.42 -22.33 6.39
CA LEU A 193 -6.16 -22.98 6.77
C LEU A 193 -5.29 -22.02 7.61
N SER A 194 -4.63 -22.57 8.62
CA SER A 194 -3.65 -21.86 9.43
C SER A 194 -2.21 -22.30 9.11
N PHE A 195 -1.29 -21.35 9.09
CA PHE A 195 0.14 -21.57 8.90
C PHE A 195 0.87 -20.98 10.10
N ALA A 196 1.70 -21.75 10.79
CA ALA A 196 2.36 -21.32 12.02
C ALA A 196 3.84 -21.73 12.06
N ASN A 197 4.75 -20.78 12.30
CA ASN A 197 6.20 -21.06 12.31
C ASN A 197 6.70 -21.75 11.03
N VAL A 198 6.12 -21.39 9.88
CA VAL A 198 6.56 -21.91 8.58
C VAL A 198 7.61 -20.98 8.01
N VAL A 199 8.74 -21.55 7.59
CA VAL A 199 9.78 -20.82 6.86
C VAL A 199 9.75 -21.31 5.41
N ALA A 200 9.58 -20.40 4.44
CA ALA A 200 9.75 -20.70 3.02
C ALA A 200 10.78 -19.77 2.41
N ARG A 201 11.88 -20.35 1.91
CA ARG A 201 13.01 -19.58 1.37
C ARG A 201 13.58 -20.14 0.09
N SER A 202 14.22 -19.27 -0.68
CA SER A 202 14.89 -19.63 -1.93
C SER A 202 13.94 -20.25 -2.96
N PHE A 203 12.70 -19.78 -3.03
CA PHE A 203 11.74 -20.10 -4.08
C PHE A 203 11.68 -18.96 -5.11
N ASP A 204 11.15 -19.24 -6.29
CA ASP A 204 10.64 -18.16 -7.14
C ASP A 204 9.48 -17.48 -6.39
N THR A 205 8.48 -18.28 -6.00
CA THR A 205 7.32 -17.83 -5.24
C THR A 205 7.20 -18.66 -3.96
N ALA A 206 7.25 -18.03 -2.78
CA ALA A 206 7.16 -18.79 -1.53
C ALA A 206 5.76 -19.36 -1.30
N VAL A 207 4.71 -18.54 -1.51
CA VAL A 207 3.31 -18.96 -1.44
C VAL A 207 2.53 -18.43 -2.64
N GLU A 208 1.81 -19.31 -3.32
CA GLU A 208 0.88 -18.97 -4.40
C GLU A 208 -0.57 -19.22 -3.96
N LEU A 209 -1.42 -18.19 -4.08
CA LEU A 209 -2.84 -18.24 -3.76
C LEU A 209 -3.65 -18.20 -5.05
N GLY A 210 -4.32 -19.32 -5.34
CA GLY A 210 -5.18 -19.52 -6.52
C GLY A 210 -6.67 -19.50 -6.20
N SER A 211 -7.47 -20.08 -7.09
CA SER A 211 -8.92 -20.20 -6.89
C SER A 211 -9.25 -20.92 -5.58
N HIS A 212 -10.31 -20.45 -4.92
CA HIS A 212 -10.82 -20.99 -3.66
C HIS A 212 -9.88 -20.83 -2.45
N ALA A 213 -8.79 -20.07 -2.57
CA ALA A 213 -7.92 -19.71 -1.47
C ALA A 213 -8.48 -18.49 -0.73
N TYR A 214 -9.11 -18.70 0.42
CA TYR A 214 -9.67 -17.64 1.26
C TYR A 214 -9.67 -18.00 2.75
N LEU A 215 -9.79 -16.98 3.60
CA LEU A 215 -9.81 -17.09 5.06
C LEU A 215 -8.56 -17.78 5.62
N LEU A 216 -7.41 -17.54 4.98
CA LEU A 216 -6.12 -18.11 5.37
C LEU A 216 -5.45 -17.24 6.44
N GLU A 217 -4.72 -17.87 7.34
CA GLU A 217 -3.99 -17.17 8.40
C GLU A 217 -2.53 -17.63 8.51
N PHE A 218 -1.60 -16.69 8.40
CA PHE A 218 -0.16 -16.91 8.55
C PHE A 218 0.32 -16.26 9.85
N ARG A 219 0.86 -17.04 10.78
CA ARG A 219 1.34 -16.58 12.09
C ARG A 219 2.79 -16.94 12.30
N SER A 220 3.63 -15.94 12.60
CA SER A 220 5.06 -16.17 12.87
C SER A 220 5.78 -16.93 11.75
N CYS A 221 5.34 -16.73 10.50
CA CYS A 221 5.96 -17.32 9.33
C CYS A 221 7.09 -16.42 8.81
N SER A 222 8.06 -17.02 8.11
CA SER A 222 9.15 -16.29 7.45
C SER A 222 9.19 -16.61 5.95
N PHE A 223 9.00 -15.58 5.13
CA PHE A 223 9.07 -15.68 3.67
C PHE A 223 10.28 -14.90 3.18
N GLN A 224 11.41 -15.59 3.01
CA GLN A 224 12.71 -14.94 2.87
C GLN A 224 13.53 -15.39 1.66
N GLY A 225 14.22 -14.45 1.00
CA GLY A 225 15.15 -14.79 -0.08
C GLY A 225 14.50 -15.44 -1.30
N ASN A 226 13.23 -15.12 -1.58
CA ASN A 226 12.49 -15.58 -2.76
C ASN A 226 12.51 -14.50 -3.86
N ARG A 227 11.97 -14.75 -5.06
CA ARG A 227 11.61 -13.63 -5.95
C ARG A 227 10.39 -12.89 -5.40
N VAL A 228 9.32 -13.65 -5.15
CA VAL A 228 8.09 -13.16 -4.52
C VAL A 228 7.80 -13.94 -3.24
N GLY A 229 7.47 -13.25 -2.16
CA GLY A 229 7.06 -13.88 -0.90
C GLY A 229 5.71 -14.59 -1.05
N VAL A 230 4.64 -13.81 -1.23
CA VAL A 230 3.29 -14.33 -1.48
C VAL A 230 2.70 -13.66 -2.71
N VAL A 231 2.14 -14.45 -3.63
CA VAL A 231 1.40 -13.96 -4.79
C VAL A 231 -0.04 -14.46 -4.74
N ALA A 232 -0.97 -13.57 -5.05
CA ALA A 232 -2.37 -13.88 -5.20
C ALA A 232 -2.75 -13.57 -6.66
N VAL A 233 -3.08 -14.63 -7.41
CA VAL A 233 -3.09 -14.60 -8.88
C VAL A 233 -4.34 -13.90 -9.43
N GLU A 234 -4.22 -13.28 -10.61
CA GLU A 234 -5.28 -12.44 -11.20
C GLU A 234 -6.57 -13.23 -11.50
N ASP A 235 -6.45 -14.43 -12.04
CA ASP A 235 -7.58 -15.25 -12.53
C ASP A 235 -8.18 -16.17 -11.45
N ALA A 236 -7.87 -15.93 -10.17
CA ALA A 236 -8.38 -16.73 -9.07
C ALA A 236 -9.89 -16.52 -8.87
N VAL A 237 -10.65 -17.61 -8.91
CA VAL A 237 -12.12 -17.61 -8.74
C VAL A 237 -12.47 -17.91 -7.28
N ASP A 238 -13.46 -17.21 -6.71
CA ASP A 238 -13.98 -17.47 -5.36
C ASP A 238 -12.84 -17.46 -4.31
N SER A 239 -11.97 -16.44 -4.35
CA SER A 239 -10.75 -16.36 -3.54
C SER A 239 -10.62 -15.00 -2.85
N GLY A 240 -9.70 -14.90 -1.89
CA GLY A 240 -9.26 -13.60 -1.37
C GLY A 240 -9.98 -13.02 -0.19
N GLU A 241 -11.05 -13.65 0.32
CA GLU A 241 -11.72 -13.16 1.52
C GLU A 241 -10.78 -13.28 2.74
N ARG A 242 -10.34 -12.14 3.30
CA ARG A 242 -9.57 -12.05 4.56
C ARG A 242 -8.39 -13.02 4.65
N ILE A 243 -7.33 -12.73 3.90
CA ILE A 243 -6.01 -13.37 4.04
C ILE A 243 -5.21 -12.62 5.12
N ALA A 244 -4.87 -13.26 6.23
CA ALA A 244 -4.28 -12.62 7.39
C ALA A 244 -2.81 -13.02 7.62
N PHE A 245 -1.97 -12.05 7.97
CA PHE A 245 -0.58 -12.23 8.38
C PHE A 245 -0.37 -11.58 9.75
N GLN A 246 0.20 -12.33 10.70
CA GLN A 246 0.45 -11.85 12.05
C GLN A 246 1.86 -12.20 12.51
N GLY A 247 2.66 -11.18 12.83
CA GLY A 247 4.00 -11.39 13.37
C GLY A 247 4.94 -12.11 12.41
N CYS A 248 4.75 -11.97 11.11
CA CYS A 248 5.55 -12.61 10.08
C CYS A 248 6.72 -11.73 9.63
N ASP A 249 7.77 -12.36 9.12
CA ASP A 249 8.94 -11.68 8.54
C ASP A 249 9.00 -11.95 7.03
N LEU A 250 8.89 -10.90 6.22
CA LEU A 250 8.97 -10.97 4.76
C LEU A 250 10.19 -10.18 4.30
N THR A 251 11.32 -10.87 4.14
CA THR A 251 12.63 -10.21 4.03
C THR A 251 13.43 -10.72 2.83
N SER A 252 14.29 -9.86 2.27
CA SER A 252 15.22 -10.27 1.19
C SER A 252 14.54 -10.88 -0.04
N ASN A 253 13.26 -10.60 -0.29
CA ASN A 253 12.60 -11.01 -1.53
C ASN A 253 13.01 -10.05 -2.65
N THR A 254 13.38 -10.58 -3.82
CA THR A 254 14.08 -9.80 -4.87
C THR A 254 13.16 -9.01 -5.78
N GLU A 255 11.84 -9.21 -5.74
CA GLU A 255 10.85 -8.45 -6.51
C GLU A 255 9.76 -7.86 -5.62
N SER A 256 9.08 -8.69 -4.80
CA SER A 256 8.11 -8.19 -3.83
C SER A 256 7.90 -9.15 -2.67
N ALA A 257 7.60 -8.64 -1.48
CA ALA A 257 7.13 -9.47 -0.38
C ALA A 257 5.69 -9.96 -0.63
N LEU A 258 4.80 -9.09 -1.10
CA LEU A 258 3.40 -9.43 -1.42
C LEU A 258 3.02 -8.95 -2.83
N GLN A 259 2.29 -9.75 -3.59
CA GLN A 259 1.70 -9.37 -4.87
C GLN A 259 0.22 -9.75 -4.88
N ILE A 260 -0.65 -8.76 -5.13
CA ILE A 260 -2.10 -8.93 -5.16
C ILE A 260 -2.58 -8.52 -6.54
N HIS A 261 -2.88 -9.50 -7.38
CA HIS A 261 -3.35 -9.27 -8.75
C HIS A 261 -4.85 -9.50 -8.93
N GLY A 262 -5.49 -10.22 -8.01
CA GLY A 262 -6.94 -10.47 -7.98
C GLY A 262 -7.69 -9.54 -7.02
N ASP A 263 -9.02 -9.62 -6.99
CA ASP A 263 -9.86 -8.91 -6.01
C ASP A 263 -9.80 -9.61 -4.64
N GLN A 264 -8.64 -9.51 -4.00
CA GLN A 264 -8.31 -10.21 -2.75
C GLN A 264 -7.96 -9.20 -1.65
N GLU A 265 -8.29 -9.53 -0.40
CA GLU A 265 -8.11 -8.65 0.75
C GLU A 265 -7.13 -9.22 1.77
N PHE A 266 -6.04 -8.49 2.00
CA PHE A 266 -4.95 -8.86 2.88
C PHE A 266 -4.97 -8.01 4.16
N PHE A 267 -4.85 -8.66 5.31
CA PHE A 267 -4.71 -8.03 6.62
C PHE A 267 -3.34 -8.40 7.19
N VAL A 268 -2.49 -7.42 7.43
CA VAL A 268 -1.09 -7.64 7.81
C VAL A 268 -0.80 -6.89 9.10
N ASP A 269 -0.59 -7.61 10.21
CA ASP A 269 -0.39 -7.03 11.53
C ASP A 269 0.93 -7.45 12.16
N GLN A 270 1.66 -6.49 12.75
CA GLN A 270 2.92 -6.73 13.45
C GLN A 270 3.99 -7.46 12.63
N CYS A 271 3.94 -7.36 11.30
CA CYS A 271 4.91 -7.99 10.41
C CYS A 271 6.12 -7.07 10.19
N SER A 272 7.26 -7.69 9.87
CA SER A 272 8.47 -6.97 9.46
C SER A 272 8.74 -7.19 7.98
N PHE A 273 9.05 -6.11 7.28
CA PHE A 273 9.46 -6.08 5.89
C PHE A 273 10.85 -5.49 5.82
N ASP A 274 11.83 -6.28 5.37
CA ASP A 274 13.21 -5.82 5.26
C ASP A 274 13.70 -5.99 3.82
N THR A 275 13.86 -4.87 3.13
CA THR A 275 14.33 -4.82 1.74
C THR A 275 15.86 -4.64 1.72
N PHE A 276 16.58 -5.76 1.75
CA PHE A 276 18.05 -5.79 1.72
C PHE A 276 18.66 -5.65 0.32
N SER A 277 19.79 -4.92 0.30
CA SER A 277 20.90 -4.87 -0.66
C SER A 277 20.63 -5.00 -2.17
N THR A 278 20.84 -3.87 -2.84
CA THR A 278 21.29 -3.73 -4.24
C THR A 278 20.33 -4.05 -5.38
N ASN A 279 19.23 -4.79 -5.20
CA ASN A 279 18.24 -5.02 -6.27
C ASN A 279 16.80 -5.08 -5.72
N GLN A 280 16.12 -3.94 -5.83
CA GLN A 280 14.71 -3.74 -6.25
C GLN A 280 13.63 -4.74 -5.79
N GLY A 281 13.32 -4.76 -4.49
CA GLY A 281 12.12 -5.43 -3.96
C GLY A 281 11.11 -4.44 -3.35
N ARG A 282 9.81 -4.63 -3.61
CA ARG A 282 8.69 -3.92 -2.96
C ARG A 282 8.20 -4.64 -1.71
N ALA A 283 7.57 -3.93 -0.79
CA ALA A 283 6.83 -4.55 0.30
C ALA A 283 5.50 -5.14 -0.21
N VAL A 284 4.79 -4.40 -1.06
CA VAL A 284 3.60 -4.92 -1.74
C VAL A 284 3.37 -4.24 -3.09
N THR A 285 2.88 -5.03 -4.05
CA THR A 285 2.26 -4.57 -5.29
C THR A 285 0.80 -4.98 -5.30
N ILE A 286 -0.10 -4.05 -5.61
CA ILE A 286 -1.54 -4.26 -5.68
C ILE A 286 -2.01 -3.82 -7.06
N SER A 287 -2.33 -4.75 -7.95
CA SER A 287 -2.92 -4.46 -9.27
C SER A 287 -4.45 -4.46 -9.21
N ARG A 288 -5.00 -5.28 -8.31
CA ARG A 288 -6.41 -5.33 -7.90
C ARG A 288 -6.45 -5.79 -6.44
N GLY A 289 -7.56 -5.54 -5.75
CA GLY A 289 -7.69 -5.93 -4.35
C GLY A 289 -7.12 -4.91 -3.36
N GLN A 290 -6.82 -5.38 -2.15
CA GLN A 290 -6.64 -4.50 -0.99
C GLN A 290 -5.62 -5.08 -0.01
N ALA A 291 -4.81 -4.22 0.60
CA ALA A 291 -3.92 -4.59 1.68
C ALA A 291 -4.01 -3.59 2.84
N HIS A 292 -4.19 -4.10 4.05
CA HIS A 292 -4.32 -3.33 5.28
C HIS A 292 -3.19 -3.70 6.23
N PHE A 293 -2.22 -2.81 6.40
CA PHE A 293 -1.10 -3.00 7.32
C PHE A 293 -1.36 -2.26 8.62
N SER A 294 -1.14 -2.94 9.75
CA SER A 294 -1.21 -2.38 11.09
C SER A 294 0.02 -2.74 11.92
N HIS A 295 0.60 -1.77 12.63
CA HIS A 295 1.75 -2.00 13.53
C HIS A 295 2.96 -2.68 12.86
N CYS A 296 3.09 -2.59 11.54
CA CYS A 296 4.17 -3.22 10.79
C CYS A 296 5.45 -2.39 10.85
N HIS A 297 6.58 -3.06 10.65
CA HIS A 297 7.89 -2.43 10.52
C HIS A 297 8.39 -2.59 9.08
N PHE A 298 8.64 -1.48 8.40
CA PHE A 298 9.24 -1.47 7.07
C PHE A 298 10.65 -0.88 7.18
N GLU A 299 11.64 -1.68 6.83
CA GLU A 299 13.04 -1.30 6.82
C GLU A 299 13.59 -1.33 5.40
N MET A 300 14.36 -0.29 5.06
CA MET A 300 15.11 -0.22 3.83
C MET A 300 16.55 0.20 4.11
N GLN A 301 17.49 -0.62 3.66
CA GLN A 301 18.90 -0.29 3.79
C GLN A 301 19.29 0.89 2.89
N VAL A 302 18.92 0.84 1.61
CA VAL A 302 19.27 1.87 0.60
C VAL A 302 18.00 2.31 -0.11
N PRO A 303 17.71 3.63 -0.20
CA PRO A 303 16.57 4.13 -0.97
C PRO A 303 16.55 3.59 -2.40
N ASP A 304 15.56 2.74 -2.70
CA ASP A 304 15.27 2.26 -4.05
C ASP A 304 14.45 3.30 -4.85
N ASN A 305 14.52 3.22 -6.18
CA ASN A 305 13.79 4.05 -7.14
C ASN A 305 12.32 3.67 -7.29
N HIS A 306 11.93 2.48 -6.80
CA HIS A 306 10.57 1.96 -7.00
C HIS A 306 9.62 2.30 -5.85
N GLY A 307 10.13 2.54 -4.63
CA GLY A 307 9.30 2.73 -3.43
C GLY A 307 8.90 1.41 -2.77
N TRP A 308 8.27 1.45 -1.60
CA TRP A 308 7.81 0.24 -0.88
C TRP A 308 6.51 -0.32 -1.42
N PHE A 309 5.62 0.54 -1.91
CA PHE A 309 4.27 0.16 -2.29
C PHE A 309 4.01 0.55 -3.74
N GLU A 310 3.40 -0.35 -4.50
CA GLU A 310 2.81 -0.05 -5.80
C GLU A 310 1.33 -0.38 -5.80
N LEU A 311 0.53 0.58 -6.26
CA LEU A 311 -0.87 0.40 -6.54
C LEU A 311 -1.07 0.68 -8.03
N ASP A 312 -1.43 -0.36 -8.76
CA ASP A 312 -1.83 -0.31 -10.15
C ASP A 312 -3.32 -0.65 -10.25
N GLY A 313 -4.02 -0.14 -11.25
CA GLY A 313 -5.40 -0.54 -11.53
C GLY A 313 -6.49 0.01 -10.61
N TRP A 314 -7.73 -0.08 -11.10
CA TRP A 314 -8.92 0.40 -10.39
C TRP A 314 -9.30 -0.58 -9.27
N GLY A 315 -9.57 -0.05 -8.08
CA GLY A 315 -9.94 -0.85 -6.90
C GLY A 315 -8.80 -1.14 -5.94
N ALA A 316 -7.54 -0.97 -6.38
CA ALA A 316 -6.36 -1.10 -5.53
C ALA A 316 -6.45 -0.17 -4.30
N LEU A 317 -6.41 -0.77 -3.11
CA LEU A 317 -6.42 -0.06 -1.83
C LEU A 317 -5.23 -0.46 -0.95
N LEU A 318 -4.53 0.54 -0.45
CA LEU A 318 -3.53 0.38 0.61
C LEU A 318 -4.00 1.12 1.86
N SER A 319 -3.99 0.45 3.00
CA SER A 319 -4.15 1.08 4.31
C SER A 319 -2.91 0.83 5.15
N LEU A 320 -2.36 1.88 5.77
CA LEU A 320 -1.18 1.84 6.64
C LEU A 320 -1.58 2.48 7.98
N THR A 321 -1.67 1.70 9.05
CA THR A 321 -2.05 2.18 10.38
C THR A 321 -0.94 1.90 11.39
N ASP A 322 -0.46 2.92 12.09
CA ASP A 322 0.55 2.80 13.15
C ASP A 322 1.81 2.01 12.75
N CYS A 323 2.18 2.09 11.47
CA CYS A 323 3.36 1.43 10.93
C CYS A 323 4.62 2.26 11.20
N ARG A 324 5.75 1.58 11.37
CA ARG A 324 7.07 2.19 11.50
C ARG A 324 7.87 2.00 10.23
N PHE A 325 8.51 3.07 9.80
CA PHE A 325 9.29 3.15 8.57
C PHE A 325 10.72 3.54 8.93
N LEU A 326 11.70 2.72 8.59
CA LEU A 326 13.12 2.92 8.89
C LEU A 326 13.95 2.95 7.60
N VAL A 327 14.71 4.02 7.40
CA VAL A 327 15.68 4.12 6.28
C VAL A 327 17.07 4.34 6.84
N ARG A 328 17.96 3.36 6.64
CA ARG A 328 19.28 3.31 7.30
C ARG A 328 20.38 4.08 6.55
N ALA A 329 20.49 3.99 5.22
CA ALA A 329 21.60 4.63 4.50
C ALA A 329 21.28 6.04 3.99
N ARG A 330 22.29 6.92 4.10
CA ARG A 330 22.33 8.26 3.51
C ARG A 330 22.76 8.13 2.04
N LYS A 331 21.81 8.09 1.12
CA LYS A 331 22.06 8.40 -0.28
C LYS A 331 21.44 9.75 -0.56
N GLU A 332 22.23 10.71 -1.04
CA GLU A 332 21.65 11.88 -1.71
C GLU A 332 20.94 11.34 -2.95
N VAL A 333 19.63 11.18 -2.79
CA VAL A 333 18.72 10.94 -3.88
C VAL A 333 18.80 12.18 -4.76
N ASP A 334 19.12 11.98 -6.04
CA ASP A 334 19.05 13.03 -7.05
C ASP A 334 17.71 13.80 -6.93
N GLY A 335 17.79 15.11 -6.73
CA GLY A 335 16.63 15.97 -6.42
C GLY A 335 15.60 16.05 -7.55
N ASP A 336 16.00 15.64 -8.75
CA ASP A 336 15.16 15.57 -9.95
C ASP A 336 14.35 14.28 -10.03
N ALA A 337 14.68 13.25 -9.23
CA ALA A 337 13.93 12.01 -9.20
C ALA A 337 12.71 12.13 -8.26
N GLU A 338 11.50 12.13 -8.83
CA GLU A 338 10.25 11.97 -8.10
C GLU A 338 10.15 10.56 -7.47
N ARG A 339 10.78 10.34 -6.31
CA ARG A 339 10.79 9.05 -5.58
C ARG A 339 9.75 9.03 -4.45
N GLY A 340 8.68 8.24 -4.64
CA GLY A 340 7.61 8.04 -3.66
C GLY A 340 7.76 6.74 -2.88
N LEU A 341 7.33 6.73 -1.62
CA LEU A 341 7.10 5.50 -0.84
C LEU A 341 6.02 4.64 -1.47
N ILE A 342 4.95 5.30 -1.90
CA ILE A 342 3.76 4.75 -2.52
C ILE A 342 3.72 5.24 -3.96
N GLN A 343 3.77 4.31 -4.89
CA GLN A 343 3.59 4.57 -6.30
C GLN A 343 2.16 4.24 -6.70
N PHE A 344 1.44 5.23 -7.21
CA PHE A 344 0.21 5.03 -7.96
C PHE A 344 0.58 4.93 -9.45
N SER A 345 0.50 3.73 -10.02
CA SER A 345 0.66 3.47 -11.45
C SER A 345 -0.71 3.29 -12.11
N GLY A 346 -0.81 3.59 -13.40
CA GLY A 346 -2.03 3.35 -14.18
C GLY A 346 -3.09 4.47 -14.18
N ALA A 347 -4.26 4.19 -14.76
CA ALA A 347 -5.25 5.18 -15.21
C ALA A 347 -6.18 5.76 -14.11
N GLY A 348 -5.73 5.77 -12.86
CA GLY A 348 -6.49 6.32 -11.71
C GLY A 348 -7.47 5.35 -11.05
N GLY A 349 -7.93 5.71 -9.83
CA GLY A 349 -8.86 4.92 -9.02
C GLY A 349 -8.22 4.19 -7.84
N GLN A 350 -6.88 4.19 -7.77
CA GLN A 350 -6.11 3.68 -6.65
C GLN A 350 -6.28 4.58 -5.43
N ARG A 351 -6.27 3.98 -4.24
CA ARG A 351 -6.40 4.71 -2.97
C ARG A 351 -5.35 4.23 -1.97
N ALA A 352 -4.73 5.16 -1.28
CA ALA A 352 -3.91 4.88 -0.11
C ALA A 352 -4.43 5.69 1.08
N VAL A 353 -4.44 5.06 2.25
CA VAL A 353 -4.82 5.66 3.53
C VAL A 353 -3.69 5.43 4.51
N VAL A 354 -3.19 6.50 5.13
CA VAL A 354 -2.13 6.43 6.15
C VAL A 354 -2.66 7.05 7.45
N ARG A 355 -2.59 6.31 8.55
CA ARG A 355 -3.07 6.76 9.86
C ARG A 355 -1.99 6.52 10.91
N GLY A 356 -1.50 7.59 11.53
CA GLY A 356 -0.46 7.48 12.54
C GLY A 356 0.85 6.90 12.01
N GLY A 357 1.59 6.23 12.89
CA GLY A 357 2.89 5.62 12.58
C GLY A 357 4.10 6.53 12.82
N GLN A 358 5.29 5.98 12.59
CA GLN A 358 6.56 6.65 12.83
C GLN A 358 7.50 6.51 11.65
N PHE A 359 8.13 7.60 11.24
CA PHE A 359 9.20 7.56 10.27
C PHE A 359 10.52 7.89 10.95
N GLN A 360 11.50 7.02 10.77
CA GLN A 360 12.83 7.14 11.34
C GLN A 360 13.83 7.06 10.19
N GLY A 361 14.29 8.22 9.72
CA GLY A 361 15.36 8.32 8.73
C GLY A 361 16.53 9.05 9.37
N GLY A 362 17.69 8.38 9.47
CA GLY A 362 18.91 9.07 9.88
C GLY A 362 19.35 10.01 8.75
N ASN A 363 19.03 11.31 8.82
CA ASN A 363 19.42 12.33 7.83
C ASN A 363 19.07 12.01 6.35
N SER A 364 18.27 10.99 6.07
CA SER A 364 17.84 10.58 4.74
C SER A 364 16.70 11.50 4.28
N ARG A 365 16.92 12.25 3.19
CA ARG A 365 15.86 12.99 2.51
C ARG A 365 15.09 11.98 1.65
N LEU A 366 13.99 11.43 2.17
CA LEU A 366 12.99 10.77 1.32
C LEU A 366 12.12 11.89 0.75
N PRO A 367 12.23 12.21 -0.54
CA PRO A 367 11.59 13.42 -1.03
C PRO A 367 10.07 13.28 -1.08
N PHE A 368 9.47 12.08 -1.23
CA PHE A 368 8.00 11.95 -1.36
C PHE A 368 7.40 10.74 -0.62
N LEU A 369 6.24 10.89 0.04
CA LEU A 369 5.44 9.74 0.47
C LEU A 369 4.75 9.06 -0.72
N ALA A 370 4.19 9.81 -1.66
CA ALA A 370 3.48 9.22 -2.79
C ALA A 370 3.76 9.93 -4.12
N ARG A 371 3.59 9.19 -5.22
CA ARG A 371 3.69 9.68 -6.61
C ARG A 371 2.60 9.08 -7.50
N GLY A 372 2.18 9.78 -8.54
CA GLY A 372 1.18 9.34 -9.52
C GLY A 372 -0.27 9.74 -9.21
N ASP A 373 -1.22 9.25 -10.00
CA ASP A 373 -2.59 9.79 -10.13
C ASP A 373 -3.64 9.15 -9.20
N GLY A 374 -3.20 8.62 -8.05
CA GLY A 374 -4.08 7.97 -7.07
C GLY A 374 -4.83 8.93 -6.14
N VAL A 375 -5.30 8.44 -5.00
CA VAL A 375 -5.83 9.28 -3.91
C VAL A 375 -5.12 8.87 -2.64
N LEU A 376 -4.47 9.83 -1.99
CA LEU A 376 -3.81 9.62 -0.70
C LEU A 376 -4.59 10.36 0.40
N THR A 377 -4.99 9.65 1.44
CA THR A 377 -5.57 10.22 2.66
C THR A 377 -4.60 10.02 3.81
N ILE A 378 -4.34 11.05 4.60
CA ILE A 378 -3.48 10.96 5.78
C ILE A 378 -4.24 11.50 7.01
N SER A 379 -4.18 10.80 8.14
CA SER A 379 -4.65 11.31 9.44
C SER A 379 -3.63 11.03 10.55
N ASP A 380 -3.75 11.77 11.66
CA ASP A 380 -2.98 11.56 12.89
C ASP A 380 -1.44 11.67 12.71
N THR A 381 -1.01 12.68 11.96
CA THR A 381 0.40 12.93 11.58
C THR A 381 1.31 13.47 12.70
N SER A 382 0.81 13.54 13.93
CA SER A 382 1.53 14.17 15.07
C SER A 382 2.88 13.51 15.39
N ALA A 383 3.06 12.24 15.01
CA ALA A 383 4.30 11.49 15.18
C ALA A 383 5.25 11.55 13.96
N LEU A 384 4.90 12.26 12.88
CA LEU A 384 5.79 12.46 11.74
C LEU A 384 6.88 13.48 12.10
N PRO A 385 8.18 13.15 11.95
CA PRO A 385 9.24 14.12 12.20
C PRO A 385 9.11 15.32 11.26
N SER A 386 9.33 16.53 11.79
CA SER A 386 9.16 17.80 11.07
C SER A 386 10.12 18.00 9.88
N THR A 387 11.07 17.09 9.64
CA THR A 387 12.24 17.33 8.81
C THR A 387 12.47 16.36 7.63
N ALA A 388 11.66 15.32 7.41
CA ALA A 388 12.14 14.20 6.56
C ALA A 388 11.26 13.72 5.39
N LEU A 389 9.97 14.05 5.31
CA LEU A 389 9.08 13.50 4.27
C LEU A 389 8.34 14.62 3.59
N ARG A 390 8.48 14.85 2.28
CA ARG A 390 7.56 15.75 1.56
C ARG A 390 6.40 14.93 1.00
N PHE A 391 5.27 15.55 0.72
CA PHE A 391 4.10 14.86 0.17
C PHE A 391 3.62 15.58 -1.09
N HIS A 392 3.55 14.86 -2.21
CA HIS A 392 2.68 15.29 -3.30
C HIS A 392 1.36 14.56 -3.15
N ALA A 393 0.30 15.34 -2.95
CA ALA A 393 -1.04 14.83 -3.15
C ALA A 393 -1.24 14.66 -4.67
N ALA A 394 -1.82 13.54 -5.07
CA ALA A 394 -2.12 13.22 -6.46
C ALA A 394 -3.01 14.29 -7.13
N GLU A 395 -3.08 14.28 -8.47
CA GLU A 395 -3.65 15.37 -9.27
C GLU A 395 -5.08 15.81 -8.87
N ARG A 396 -5.88 14.89 -8.31
CA ARG A 396 -7.27 15.17 -7.88
C ARG A 396 -7.41 15.87 -6.53
N ILE A 397 -6.32 16.03 -5.77
CA ILE A 397 -6.30 16.70 -4.46
C ILE A 397 -5.53 18.04 -4.56
N ARG A 398 -5.21 18.51 -5.78
CA ARG A 398 -4.40 19.72 -6.04
C ARG A 398 -4.91 21.01 -5.40
N GLY A 399 -6.12 21.03 -4.82
CA GLY A 399 -6.76 22.24 -4.29
C GLY A 399 -7.06 23.31 -5.35
N VAL A 400 -6.65 23.05 -6.60
CA VAL A 400 -6.63 23.93 -7.77
C VAL A 400 -7.36 23.21 -8.91
N LEU A 401 -8.29 23.92 -9.57
CA LEU A 401 -9.24 23.43 -10.56
C LEU A 401 -8.78 23.58 -12.01
N ASP A 402 -7.88 24.53 -12.27
CA ASP A 402 -7.28 24.77 -13.58
C ASP A 402 -5.75 24.92 -13.48
N PRO A 403 -5.03 23.84 -13.09
CA PRO A 403 -3.61 23.90 -12.78
C PRO A 403 -2.73 24.26 -13.99
N HIS A 404 -3.25 24.15 -15.21
CA HIS A 404 -2.51 24.47 -16.45
C HIS A 404 -3.05 25.71 -17.18
N GLY A 405 -4.05 26.41 -16.64
CA GLY A 405 -4.71 27.51 -17.38
C GLY A 405 -5.39 27.01 -18.67
N SER A 406 -5.92 25.79 -18.67
CA SER A 406 -6.55 25.13 -19.81
C SER A 406 -7.98 25.59 -20.05
N ARG A 407 -8.58 26.35 -19.14
CA ARG A 407 -9.94 26.90 -19.33
C ARG A 407 -9.86 28.29 -19.95
N SER A 408 -10.96 28.74 -20.54
CA SER A 408 -11.05 30.11 -21.09
C SER A 408 -11.33 31.17 -20.01
N VAL A 409 -11.72 30.74 -18.82
CA VAL A 409 -12.00 31.57 -17.65
C VAL A 409 -11.30 30.94 -16.45
N LEU A 410 -10.75 31.77 -15.57
CA LEU A 410 -10.13 31.31 -14.33
C LEU A 410 -11.15 30.52 -13.51
N ALA A 411 -10.83 29.26 -13.20
CA ALA A 411 -11.67 28.43 -12.35
C ALA A 411 -11.30 28.53 -10.86
N ASP A 412 -10.13 29.10 -10.57
CA ASP A 412 -9.53 29.17 -9.24
C ASP A 412 -9.71 30.56 -8.59
N ASP A 413 -9.58 30.60 -7.27
CA ASP A 413 -9.83 31.79 -6.44
C ASP A 413 -8.63 32.75 -6.47
N TRP A 414 -8.45 33.40 -7.62
CA TRP A 414 -7.43 34.40 -7.86
C TRP A 414 -7.91 35.79 -7.49
N THR A 415 -7.08 36.55 -6.78
CA THR A 415 -7.27 37.99 -6.53
C THR A 415 -6.04 38.75 -6.98
N ALA A 416 -6.20 39.98 -7.43
CA ALA A 416 -5.11 40.81 -7.91
C ALA A 416 -5.08 42.18 -7.22
N GLU A 417 -3.88 42.71 -7.04
CA GLU A 417 -3.59 44.00 -6.41
C GLU A 417 -2.59 44.80 -7.24
N GLY A 418 -2.59 46.12 -7.06
CA GLY A 418 -1.59 47.02 -7.62
C GLY A 418 -1.59 47.17 -9.14
N GLY A 419 -2.52 46.57 -9.88
CA GLY A 419 -2.54 46.59 -11.35
C GLY A 419 -2.00 45.31 -11.99
N ALA A 420 -1.58 44.34 -11.17
CA ALA A 420 -1.33 42.99 -11.64
C ALA A 420 -2.63 42.32 -12.12
N SER A 421 -2.51 41.34 -12.99
CA SER A 421 -3.63 40.54 -13.47
C SER A 421 -3.18 39.11 -13.75
N VAL A 422 -4.14 38.19 -13.76
CA VAL A 422 -3.92 36.80 -14.14
C VAL A 422 -4.97 36.39 -15.17
N ALA A 423 -4.55 35.67 -16.20
CA ALA A 423 -5.43 35.17 -17.26
C ALA A 423 -4.98 33.79 -17.72
N ALA A 424 -5.94 32.94 -18.10
CA ALA A 424 -5.65 31.64 -18.70
C ALA A 424 -5.47 31.79 -20.21
N GLY A 425 -4.46 31.15 -20.80
CA GLY A 425 -4.15 31.32 -22.22
C GLY A 425 -3.11 30.36 -22.76
N ASP A 426 -2.63 30.66 -23.97
CA ASP A 426 -1.49 29.98 -24.58
C ASP A 426 -0.19 30.46 -23.93
N SER A 427 0.77 29.55 -23.81
CA SER A 427 2.13 29.88 -23.41
C SER A 427 3.00 30.19 -24.64
N PRO A 428 4.16 30.85 -24.48
CA PRO A 428 5.11 31.05 -25.58
C PRO A 428 5.70 29.72 -26.11
N ILE A 429 5.54 28.62 -25.37
CA ILE A 429 5.88 27.28 -25.85
C ILE A 429 4.70 26.69 -26.62
N ALA A 430 4.92 26.39 -27.90
CA ALA A 430 3.90 25.91 -28.80
C ALA A 430 3.18 24.65 -28.28
N GLY A 431 1.84 24.66 -28.35
CA GLY A 431 0.99 23.54 -27.93
C GLY A 431 0.77 23.43 -26.42
N LEU A 432 1.34 24.36 -25.62
CA LEU A 432 1.19 24.38 -24.17
C LEU A 432 0.33 25.56 -23.72
N ARG A 433 -0.55 25.30 -22.74
CA ARG A 433 -1.31 26.32 -22.02
C ARG A 433 -0.71 26.63 -20.66
N ALA A 434 -0.95 27.85 -20.19
CA ALA A 434 -0.50 28.36 -18.90
C ALA A 434 -1.42 29.47 -18.38
N LEU A 435 -1.31 29.76 -17.09
CA LEU A 435 -1.80 31.00 -16.48
C LEU A 435 -0.73 32.07 -16.68
N ALA A 436 -1.07 33.17 -17.35
CA ALA A 436 -0.20 34.32 -17.54
C ALA A 436 -0.48 35.35 -16.44
N VAL A 437 0.56 35.79 -15.75
CA VAL A 437 0.55 36.92 -14.82
C VAL A 437 1.25 38.09 -15.48
N GLU A 438 0.59 39.23 -15.50
CA GLU A 438 1.09 40.49 -16.07
C GLU A 438 0.93 41.61 -15.04
N ASP A 439 1.81 42.61 -15.08
CA ASP A 439 1.67 43.82 -14.30
C ASP A 439 2.14 45.03 -15.09
N GLY A 440 1.24 46.00 -15.28
CA GLY A 440 1.54 47.26 -15.94
C GLY A 440 2.12 48.33 -15.00
N SER A 441 2.13 48.08 -13.69
CA SER A 441 2.55 49.03 -12.66
C SER A 441 3.97 48.81 -12.14
N GLY A 442 4.45 47.56 -12.16
CA GLY A 442 5.73 47.14 -11.57
C GLY A 442 5.72 47.07 -10.03
N SER A 443 4.55 47.04 -9.39
CA SER A 443 4.40 46.97 -7.92
C SER A 443 3.10 46.27 -7.48
N GLY A 444 2.64 45.30 -8.26
CA GLY A 444 1.43 44.52 -8.00
C GLY A 444 1.66 43.15 -7.36
N ALA A 445 0.56 42.43 -7.19
CA ALA A 445 0.59 41.03 -6.81
C ALA A 445 -0.67 40.29 -7.26
N VAL A 446 -0.55 38.99 -7.51
CA VAL A 446 -1.70 38.08 -7.61
C VAL A 446 -1.63 37.02 -6.53
N HIS A 447 -2.78 36.65 -5.98
CA HIS A 447 -2.91 35.69 -4.90
C HIS A 447 -3.89 34.60 -5.30
N LEU A 448 -3.46 33.34 -5.14
CA LEU A 448 -4.33 32.17 -5.22
C LEU A 448 -4.63 31.66 -3.82
N PHE A 449 -5.91 31.62 -3.45
CA PHE A 449 -6.37 31.08 -2.17
C PHE A 449 -6.82 29.63 -2.31
N VAL A 450 -6.16 28.73 -1.58
CA VAL A 450 -6.53 27.31 -1.51
C VAL A 450 -7.05 26.99 -0.10
N PRO A 451 -8.33 26.61 0.08
CA PRO A 451 -8.86 26.27 1.40
C PRO A 451 -8.11 25.12 2.06
N ILE A 452 -7.90 25.21 3.38
CA ILE A 452 -7.22 24.17 4.19
C ILE A 452 -8.02 23.87 5.46
N ALA A 453 -7.77 22.70 6.06
CA ALA A 453 -8.23 22.39 7.41
C ALA A 453 -7.28 22.99 8.46
N ALA A 454 -7.76 23.18 9.69
CA ALA A 454 -6.91 23.63 10.80
C ALA A 454 -5.77 22.62 11.05
N GLY A 455 -4.55 23.14 11.24
CA GLY A 455 -3.35 22.31 11.45
C GLY A 455 -2.78 21.67 10.18
N ALA A 456 -3.33 22.01 9.00
CA ALA A 456 -2.91 21.36 7.77
C ALA A 456 -1.44 21.66 7.40
N ARG A 457 -0.70 20.69 6.88
CA ARG A 457 0.64 20.94 6.29
C ARG A 457 0.49 21.19 4.79
N VAL A 458 1.20 22.20 4.28
CA VAL A 458 1.03 22.65 2.90
C VAL A 458 2.35 22.60 2.13
N LEU A 459 2.28 22.05 0.92
CA LEU A 459 3.35 22.08 -0.07
C LEU A 459 2.78 22.69 -1.36
N ALA A 460 3.49 23.64 -1.96
CA ALA A 460 3.18 24.13 -3.30
C ALA A 460 4.30 23.78 -4.29
N SER A 461 3.93 23.35 -5.49
CA SER A 461 4.86 23.20 -6.62
C SER A 461 4.18 23.62 -7.90
N LEU A 462 4.96 24.14 -8.85
CA LEU A 462 4.48 24.59 -10.16
C LEU A 462 5.64 24.65 -11.15
N ASP A 463 5.33 24.75 -12.44
CA ASP A 463 6.29 25.12 -13.45
C ASP A 463 6.12 26.61 -13.80
N ALA A 464 7.22 27.35 -13.78
CA ALA A 464 7.26 28.77 -14.11
C ALA A 464 8.15 29.05 -15.33
N LEU A 465 7.70 29.95 -16.19
CA LEU A 465 8.46 30.52 -17.30
C LEU A 465 8.27 32.04 -17.28
N TYR A 466 9.35 32.78 -17.04
CA TYR A 466 9.32 34.24 -17.06
C TYR A 466 9.85 34.77 -18.39
N GLU A 467 9.00 35.45 -19.14
CA GLU A 467 9.33 36.15 -20.39
C GLU A 467 9.51 37.64 -20.06
N GLY A 468 10.76 38.08 -19.98
CA GLY A 468 11.05 39.46 -19.60
C GLY A 468 12.51 39.71 -19.26
N SER A 469 12.81 40.90 -18.74
CA SER A 469 14.17 41.30 -18.32
C SER A 469 14.33 41.42 -16.80
N GLY A 470 13.22 41.42 -16.07
CA GLY A 470 13.18 41.49 -14.61
C GLY A 470 13.11 40.13 -13.89
N SER A 471 12.43 40.13 -12.75
CA SER A 471 12.17 38.94 -11.93
C SER A 471 10.86 39.05 -11.16
N VAL A 472 10.32 37.90 -10.77
CA VAL A 472 9.12 37.79 -9.92
C VAL A 472 9.39 36.88 -8.75
N ALA A 473 8.83 37.22 -7.59
CA ALA A 473 8.89 36.36 -6.42
C ALA A 473 7.59 35.57 -6.29
N ILE A 474 7.70 34.27 -6.01
CA ILE A 474 6.57 33.40 -5.69
C ILE A 474 6.69 32.99 -4.22
N ASP A 475 5.67 33.33 -3.44
CA ASP A 475 5.64 33.12 -2.00
C ASP A 475 4.52 32.14 -1.62
N LEU A 476 4.75 31.36 -0.56
CA LEU A 476 3.75 30.52 0.10
C LEU A 476 3.49 31.03 1.53
N GLY A 477 2.22 31.26 1.85
CA GLY A 477 1.78 31.73 3.17
C GLY A 477 0.38 31.24 3.54
N PHE A 478 -0.19 31.85 4.58
CA PHE A 478 -1.50 31.50 5.13
C PHE A 478 -2.39 32.73 5.32
N SER A 479 -3.71 32.53 5.26
CA SER A 479 -4.70 33.60 5.42
C SER A 479 -5.89 33.18 6.29
N THR A 480 -6.47 34.14 7.02
CA THR A 480 -7.73 33.98 7.77
C THR A 480 -8.97 34.10 6.88
N ALA A 481 -8.83 34.58 5.65
CA ALA A 481 -9.95 34.80 4.72
C ALA A 481 -9.53 34.77 3.25
N ARG A 482 -10.49 34.67 2.33
CA ARG A 482 -10.29 34.73 0.87
C ARG A 482 -10.13 36.17 0.38
N ARG A 483 -9.14 36.89 0.92
CA ARG A 483 -8.87 38.30 0.61
C ARG A 483 -7.49 38.70 1.11
N ALA A 484 -6.86 39.61 0.39
CA ALA A 484 -5.47 40.01 0.63
C ALA A 484 -5.26 40.79 1.94
N ASP A 485 -6.29 41.47 2.47
CA ASP A 485 -6.27 42.07 3.82
C ASP A 485 -6.30 41.04 4.96
N GLY A 486 -6.55 39.76 4.66
CA GLY A 486 -6.56 38.64 5.61
C GLY A 486 -5.24 37.87 5.72
N LEU A 487 -4.19 38.30 5.01
CA LEU A 487 -2.90 37.62 4.98
C LEU A 487 -2.21 37.64 6.34
N GLY A 488 -1.63 36.51 6.73
CA GLY A 488 -0.65 36.47 7.81
C GLY A 488 0.56 37.36 7.48
N ARG A 489 1.27 37.80 8.53
CA ARG A 489 2.48 38.63 8.34
C ARG A 489 3.69 37.81 7.88
N ASP A 490 3.67 36.50 8.13
CA ASP A 490 4.79 35.60 7.87
C ASP A 490 4.57 34.86 6.55
N TRP A 491 5.59 34.91 5.68
CA TRP A 491 5.71 34.10 4.47
C TRP A 491 6.69 32.98 4.77
N TYR A 492 6.27 31.76 4.45
CA TYR A 492 6.93 30.57 4.95
C TYR A 492 7.95 30.03 3.94
N SER A 493 7.70 30.21 2.64
CA SER A 493 8.63 29.87 1.57
C SER A 493 8.58 30.94 0.49
N VAL A 494 9.72 31.25 -0.11
CA VAL A 494 9.88 32.29 -1.14
C VAL A 494 10.85 31.78 -2.20
N THR A 495 10.55 32.02 -3.47
CA THR A 495 11.46 31.71 -4.58
C THR A 495 11.35 32.78 -5.65
N ASP A 496 12.51 33.26 -6.12
CA ASP A 496 12.59 34.18 -7.25
C ASP A 496 12.68 33.42 -8.57
N VAL A 497 11.91 33.87 -9.56
CA VAL A 497 11.94 33.40 -10.93
C VAL A 497 12.45 34.52 -11.82
N SER A 498 13.55 34.25 -12.52
CA SER A 498 14.15 35.14 -13.50
C SER A 498 13.86 34.67 -14.93
N ALA A 499 14.20 35.51 -15.91
CA ALA A 499 14.05 35.23 -17.33
C ALA A 499 14.64 33.88 -17.75
N ARG A 500 13.88 33.11 -18.54
CA ARG A 500 14.26 31.78 -19.05
C ARG A 500 13.59 31.50 -20.40
N ASP A 501 14.18 30.55 -21.14
CA ASP A 501 13.65 30.10 -22.45
C ASP A 501 12.74 28.88 -22.35
N SER A 502 12.61 28.29 -21.16
CA SER A 502 11.79 27.10 -20.90
C SER A 502 11.20 27.10 -19.49
N PHE A 503 10.09 26.36 -19.32
CA PHE A 503 9.49 26.13 -18.02
C PHE A 503 10.47 25.43 -17.07
N ALA A 504 10.49 25.88 -15.83
CA ALA A 504 11.26 25.26 -14.76
C ALA A 504 10.40 25.03 -13.53
N GLY A 505 10.63 23.89 -12.88
CA GLY A 505 9.95 23.54 -11.64
C GLY A 505 10.34 24.47 -10.49
N VAL A 506 9.34 25.06 -9.85
CA VAL A 506 9.41 25.82 -8.61
C VAL A 506 8.76 24.97 -7.51
N ARG A 507 9.44 24.85 -6.38
CA ARG A 507 8.96 24.12 -5.19
C ARG A 507 9.03 25.06 -3.99
N LEU A 508 7.92 25.17 -3.27
CA LEU A 508 7.77 25.99 -2.06
C LEU A 508 7.42 25.06 -0.90
N ASP A 509 8.45 24.59 -0.20
CA ASP A 509 8.36 23.50 0.76
C ASP A 509 8.88 23.83 2.15
N ASP A 510 9.30 25.05 2.43
CA ASP A 510 9.73 25.44 3.78
C ASP A 510 8.55 25.42 4.78
N ALA A 511 7.36 25.81 4.31
CA ALA A 511 6.11 25.80 5.07
C ALA A 511 5.69 24.39 5.50
N TYR A 512 6.17 23.37 4.80
CA TYR A 512 5.73 22.00 4.97
C TYR A 512 6.25 21.36 6.29
N SER A 513 7.39 21.85 6.78
CA SER A 513 7.97 21.42 8.07
C SER A 513 7.11 21.79 9.28
N LEU A 514 6.20 22.77 9.14
CA LEU A 514 5.35 23.29 10.18
C LEU A 514 3.86 23.08 9.83
N PRO A 515 3.00 22.68 10.79
CA PRO A 515 1.56 22.73 10.56
C PRO A 515 1.12 24.18 10.35
N ALA A 516 0.09 24.38 9.52
CA ALA A 516 -0.54 25.68 9.36
C ALA A 516 -0.97 26.22 10.73
N PRO A 517 -0.78 27.53 10.99
CA PRO A 517 -1.24 28.14 12.22
C PRO A 517 -2.74 27.88 12.45
N GLU A 518 -3.18 27.76 13.70
CA GLU A 518 -4.58 27.42 14.03
C GLU A 518 -5.61 28.42 13.47
N TRP A 519 -5.19 29.67 13.23
CA TRP A 519 -6.04 30.71 12.64
C TRP A 519 -6.21 30.61 11.13
N ALA A 520 -5.39 29.80 10.44
CA ALA A 520 -5.37 29.74 8.99
C ALA A 520 -6.55 28.92 8.46
N VAL A 521 -7.26 29.48 7.47
CA VAL A 521 -8.34 28.79 6.75
C VAL A 521 -8.02 28.59 5.27
N CYS A 522 -6.98 29.26 4.76
CA CYS A 522 -6.46 29.11 3.41
C CYS A 522 -4.93 29.09 3.41
N ALA A 523 -4.35 28.27 2.54
CA ALA A 523 -3.02 28.49 2.00
C ALA A 523 -3.09 29.54 0.90
N VAL A 524 -2.04 30.36 0.78
CA VAL A 524 -1.96 31.41 -0.23
C VAL A 524 -0.66 31.27 -1.00
N LEU A 525 -0.78 31.12 -2.31
CA LEU A 525 0.33 31.31 -3.23
C LEU A 525 0.27 32.75 -3.74
N ARG A 526 1.31 33.54 -3.50
CA ARG A 526 1.40 34.92 -3.97
C ARG A 526 2.48 35.03 -5.04
N VAL A 527 2.17 35.70 -6.14
CA VAL A 527 3.16 36.17 -7.11
C VAL A 527 3.31 37.67 -6.94
N ARG A 528 4.50 38.12 -6.54
CA ARG A 528 4.83 39.55 -6.44
C ARG A 528 5.53 40.02 -7.70
N THR A 529 5.13 41.18 -8.17
CA THR A 529 5.57 41.74 -9.46
C THR A 529 6.46 42.98 -9.31
N ASP A 530 7.04 43.21 -8.13
CA ASP A 530 7.91 44.36 -7.78
C ASP A 530 9.19 44.50 -8.65
N GLY A 531 9.44 43.55 -9.55
CA GLY A 531 10.53 43.55 -10.52
C GLY A 531 10.09 43.35 -11.97
N MET A 532 8.78 43.35 -12.26
CA MET A 532 8.26 43.19 -13.63
C MET A 532 8.28 44.52 -14.38
N ALA A 533 8.88 44.53 -15.56
CA ALA A 533 8.75 45.66 -16.48
C ALA A 533 7.41 45.62 -17.23
N ALA A 534 6.97 46.76 -17.74
CA ALA A 534 5.78 46.81 -18.59
C ALA A 534 5.98 45.93 -19.85
N GLY A 535 5.12 44.93 -20.02
CA GLY A 535 5.19 43.94 -21.10
C GLY A 535 5.87 42.62 -20.72
N ASP A 536 6.49 42.52 -19.54
CA ASP A 536 6.96 41.25 -19.00
C ASP A 536 5.77 40.35 -18.61
N ARG A 537 5.98 39.04 -18.69
CA ARG A 537 4.96 38.02 -18.39
C ARG A 537 5.54 36.86 -17.61
N LEU A 538 4.83 36.41 -16.58
CA LEU A 538 5.09 35.13 -15.92
C LEU A 538 4.04 34.11 -16.35
N HIS A 539 4.49 33.00 -16.93
CA HIS A 539 3.64 31.86 -17.25
C HIS A 539 3.77 30.80 -16.16
N LEU A 540 2.64 30.37 -15.60
CA LEU A 540 2.53 29.33 -14.59
C LEU A 540 1.72 28.16 -15.12
N ARG A 541 2.20 26.93 -14.90
CA ARG A 541 1.46 25.71 -15.24
C ARG A 541 1.76 24.61 -14.23
N ASP A 542 0.96 23.56 -14.30
CA ASP A 542 1.06 22.40 -13.40
C ASP A 542 1.07 22.81 -11.93
N LEU A 543 0.16 23.72 -11.58
CA LEU A 543 0.03 24.23 -10.22
C LEU A 543 -0.51 23.15 -9.29
N ARG A 544 0.25 22.82 -8.25
CA ARG A 544 -0.08 21.79 -7.27
C ARG A 544 0.00 22.39 -5.88
N VAL A 545 -1.11 22.43 -5.15
CA VAL A 545 -1.12 22.77 -3.71
C VAL A 545 -1.61 21.55 -2.95
N SER A 546 -0.68 20.85 -2.32
CA SER A 546 -0.98 19.70 -1.46
C SER A 546 -1.29 20.19 -0.04
N ARG A 547 -2.38 19.69 0.54
CA ARG A 547 -2.84 20.00 1.90
C ARG A 547 -3.03 18.69 2.66
N LEU A 548 -2.35 18.54 3.80
CA LEU A 548 -2.41 17.37 4.69
C LEU A 548 -3.09 17.73 5.98
#